data_AF-A0ABD2FFM7-F1
#
_entry.id   AF-A0ABD2FFM7-F1
#
_cell.length_a   1.000
_cell.length_b   1.000
_cell.length_c   1.000
_cell.angle_alpha   90.00
_cell.angle_beta   90.00
_cell.angle_gamma   90.00
#
_symmetry.space_group_name_H-M   'P 1'
#
loop_
_entity.id
_entity.type
_entity.pdbx_description
1 polymer ?
#
loop_
_entity_poly.entity_id
_entity_poly.type
_entity_poly.pdbx_seq_one_letter_code
_entity_poly.pdbx_strand_id
1 'polypeptide(L)'
;MSTTRSVTRWILLLTLAVVMLLSVSKVGARGQHLTCWSKCTNFKIQRIQSCVEQMQRRNCNHAFVVKNKRRTVCIKPDTVWLKEMIKKGEIHCPPDIRP
;
A
#
# COMPACT_ATOMS: atom_id res chain seq x y z
N MET A 1 -28.78 -43.71 -20.64
CA MET A 1 -27.85 -42.58 -20.86
C MET A 1 -27.82 -41.72 -19.60
N SER A 2 -26.86 -41.98 -18.70
CA SER A 2 -26.84 -41.40 -17.34
C SER A 2 -25.46 -40.87 -17.00
N THR A 3 -24.99 -39.85 -17.72
CA THR A 3 -23.64 -39.28 -17.51
C THR A 3 -23.59 -37.75 -17.65
N THR A 4 -24.71 -37.04 -17.50
CA THR A 4 -24.74 -35.58 -17.68
C THR A 4 -24.93 -34.78 -16.39
N ARG A 5 -25.36 -35.39 -15.27
CA ARG A 5 -25.56 -34.67 -14.00
C ARG A 5 -24.32 -34.54 -13.12
N SER A 6 -23.37 -35.47 -13.23
CA SER A 6 -22.20 -35.51 -12.35
C SER A 6 -21.19 -34.42 -12.72
N VAL A 7 -20.87 -34.29 -14.02
CA VAL A 7 -19.81 -33.41 -14.53
C VAL A 7 -20.05 -31.93 -14.21
N THR A 8 -21.30 -31.46 -14.33
CA THR A 8 -21.68 -30.07 -14.06
C THR A 8 -21.42 -29.65 -12.61
N ARG A 9 -21.58 -30.60 -11.68
CA ARG A 9 -21.39 -30.37 -10.25
C ARG A 9 -19.92 -30.16 -9.90
N TRP A 10 -19.02 -30.86 -10.59
CA TRP A 10 -17.57 -30.70 -10.43
C TRP A 10 -17.07 -29.38 -11.01
N ILE A 11 -17.60 -28.97 -12.17
CA ILE A 11 -17.24 -27.69 -12.80
C ILE A 11 -17.64 -26.51 -11.88
N LEU A 12 -18.84 -26.56 -11.29
CA LEU A 12 -19.29 -25.55 -10.32
C LEU A 12 -18.37 -25.47 -9.09
N LEU A 13 -17.99 -26.61 -8.50
CA LEU A 13 -17.11 -26.64 -7.34
C LEU A 13 -15.71 -26.10 -7.65
N LEU A 14 -15.16 -26.39 -8.84
CA LEU A 14 -13.87 -25.88 -9.29
C LEU A 14 -13.91 -24.36 -9.49
N THR A 15 -14.96 -23.81 -10.11
CA THR A 15 -15.10 -22.35 -10.25
C THR A 15 -15.21 -21.65 -8.89
N LEU A 16 -15.92 -22.24 -7.92
CA LEU A 16 -16.05 -21.68 -6.57
C LEU A 16 -14.69 -21.61 -5.84
N ALA A 17 -13.85 -22.65 -5.99
CA ALA A 17 -12.52 -22.69 -5.39
C ALA A 17 -11.57 -21.64 -5.98
N VAL A 18 -11.63 -21.42 -7.29
CA VAL A 18 -10.81 -20.39 -7.98
C VAL A 18 -11.21 -18.98 -7.54
N VAL A 19 -12.51 -18.69 -7.36
CA VAL A 19 -12.98 -17.38 -6.87
C VAL A 19 -12.57 -17.13 -5.42
N MET A 20 -12.61 -18.16 -4.56
CA MET A 20 -12.13 -18.04 -3.17
C MET A 20 -10.63 -17.73 -3.09
N LEU A 21 -9.81 -18.36 -3.94
CA LEU A 21 -8.36 -18.09 -4.01
C LEU A 21 -8.04 -16.67 -4.52
N LEU A 22 -8.80 -16.17 -5.50
CA LEU A 22 -8.64 -14.79 -6.01
C LEU A 22 -9.13 -13.72 -5.01
N SER A 23 -10.02 -14.09 -4.09
CA SER A 23 -10.55 -13.18 -3.06
C SER A 23 -9.55 -12.95 -1.92
N VAL A 24 -8.70 -13.92 -1.62
CA VAL A 24 -7.64 -13.81 -0.59
C VAL A 24 -6.55 -12.81 -1.00
N SER A 25 -6.22 -12.68 -2.29
CA SER A 25 -5.18 -11.75 -2.75
C SER A 25 -5.58 -10.28 -2.75
N LYS A 26 -6.84 -9.91 -2.49
CA LYS A 26 -7.26 -8.51 -2.32
C LYS A 26 -7.20 -8.01 -0.86
N VAL A 27 -6.69 -8.80 0.08
CA VAL A 27 -6.46 -8.38 1.48
C VAL A 27 -4.96 -8.07 1.75
N GLY A 28 -4.18 -7.81 0.70
CA GLY A 28 -2.80 -7.29 0.84
C GLY A 28 -2.74 -5.76 0.96
N ALA A 29 -3.76 -5.07 0.45
CA ALA A 29 -3.91 -3.62 0.63
C ALA A 29 -4.81 -3.37 1.83
N ARG A 30 -4.39 -3.78 3.03
CA ARG A 30 -4.81 -3.07 4.23
C ARG A 30 -4.34 -1.64 4.02
N GLY A 31 -5.25 -0.76 3.56
CA GLY A 31 -4.99 0.66 3.46
C GLY A 31 -4.28 1.06 4.73
N GLN A 32 -3.02 1.48 4.60
CA GLN A 32 -2.21 1.87 5.74
C GLN A 32 -2.84 3.15 6.24
N HIS A 33 -3.82 3.01 7.12
CA HIS A 33 -4.62 4.11 7.66
C HIS A 33 -3.68 4.99 8.48
N LEU A 34 -3.06 5.95 7.80
CA LEU A 34 -2.09 6.84 8.39
C LEU A 34 -2.85 7.86 9.22
N THR A 35 -2.83 7.66 10.54
CA THR A 35 -3.13 8.72 11.50
C THR A 35 -2.32 9.94 11.10
N CYS A 36 -3.00 11.08 11.07
CA CYS A 36 -2.41 12.30 10.57
C CYS A 36 -1.11 12.66 11.29
N TRP A 37 0.01 12.72 10.58
CA TRP A 37 1.27 13.12 11.20
C TRP A 37 1.31 14.63 11.39
N SER A 38 1.36 15.07 12.65
CA SER A 38 1.49 16.49 13.02
C SER A 38 2.95 16.95 13.14
N LYS A 39 3.88 16.04 13.42
CA LYS A 39 5.31 16.33 13.58
C LYS A 39 6.13 15.50 12.59
N CYS A 40 6.77 16.20 11.67
CA CYS A 40 7.61 15.61 10.61
C CYS A 40 9.04 16.14 10.70
N THR A 41 10.00 15.31 10.32
CA THR A 41 11.42 15.62 10.36
C THR A 41 12.01 15.80 8.96
N ASN A 42 13.23 16.32 8.89
CA ASN A 42 13.98 16.50 7.64
C ASN A 42 15.23 15.60 7.59
N PHE A 43 15.52 14.86 8.68
CA PHE A 43 16.72 14.03 8.75
C PHE A 43 16.67 12.88 7.75
N LYS A 44 17.83 12.57 7.16
CA LYS A 44 17.97 11.51 6.18
C LYS A 44 17.80 10.14 6.83
N ILE A 45 16.98 9.30 6.21
CA ILE A 45 16.78 7.91 6.63
C ILE A 45 17.49 7.00 5.64
N GLN A 46 18.27 6.05 6.16
CA GLN A 46 18.92 5.02 5.36
C GLN A 46 18.04 3.78 5.24
N ARG A 47 18.20 3.04 4.13
CA ARG A 47 17.56 1.73 3.87
C ARG A 47 16.03 1.80 3.99
N ILE A 48 15.43 2.64 3.15
CA ILE A 48 13.98 2.78 3.03
C ILE A 48 13.40 1.46 2.53
N GLN A 49 12.39 0.94 3.23
CA GLN A 49 11.67 -0.27 2.85
C GLN A 49 10.34 0.05 2.19
N SER A 50 9.65 1.09 2.67
CA SER A 50 8.42 1.58 2.06
C SER A 50 8.30 3.08 2.24
N CYS A 51 7.63 3.70 1.29
CA CYS A 51 7.27 5.11 1.32
C CYS A 51 5.80 5.25 0.94
N VAL A 52 5.08 6.15 1.60
CA VAL A 52 3.71 6.52 1.26
C VAL A 52 3.58 8.03 1.35
N GLU A 53 2.91 8.65 0.39
CA GLU A 53 2.61 10.08 0.41
C GLU A 53 1.29 10.33 1.15
N GLN A 54 1.35 11.05 2.26
CA GLN A 54 0.18 11.59 2.94
C GLN A 54 -0.22 12.89 2.24
N MET A 55 -1.25 12.83 1.39
CA MET A 55 -1.82 14.01 0.74
C MET A 55 -2.40 15.01 1.74
N GLN A 56 -2.35 16.30 1.40
CA GLN A 56 -3.02 17.37 2.16
C GLN A 56 -4.54 17.10 2.19
N ARG A 57 -5.15 17.21 3.39
CA ARG A 57 -6.61 17.12 3.59
C ARG A 57 -7.04 18.19 4.61
N ARG A 58 -8.35 18.39 4.80
CA ARG A 58 -8.90 19.41 5.74
C ARG A 58 -8.21 19.42 7.11
N ASN A 59 -7.87 18.24 7.65
CA ASN A 59 -7.24 18.10 8.96
C ASN A 59 -5.85 17.46 8.88
N CYS A 60 -5.22 17.44 7.70
CA CYS A 60 -3.91 16.82 7.52
C CYS A 60 -2.97 17.58 6.61
N ASN A 61 -1.74 17.72 7.09
CA ASN A 61 -0.66 18.33 6.33
C ASN A 61 -0.04 17.35 5.34
N HIS A 62 0.41 17.87 4.20
CA HIS A 62 1.18 17.13 3.22
C HIS A 62 2.49 16.63 3.84
N ALA A 63 2.78 15.35 3.65
CA ALA A 63 3.92 14.67 4.25
C ALA A 63 4.26 13.37 3.52
N PHE A 64 5.47 12.87 3.74
CA PHE A 64 5.86 11.53 3.31
C PHE A 64 6.11 10.65 4.51
N VAL A 65 5.47 9.48 4.57
CA VAL A 65 5.72 8.51 5.62
C VAL A 65 6.63 7.42 5.11
N VAL A 66 7.82 7.38 5.70
CA VAL A 66 8.93 6.52 5.30
C VAL A 66 9.15 5.49 6.40
N LYS A 67 9.21 4.22 6.01
CA LYS A 67 9.50 3.12 6.93
C LYS A 67 10.84 2.51 6.59
N ASN A 68 11.64 2.26 7.61
CA ASN A 68 12.80 1.38 7.55
C ASN A 68 12.61 0.19 8.51
N LYS A 69 13.60 -0.69 8.58
CA LYS A 69 13.56 -1.87 9.47
C LYS A 69 13.32 -1.55 10.95
N ARG A 70 13.66 -0.33 11.39
CA ARG A 70 13.64 0.05 12.82
C ARG A 70 12.40 0.88 13.19
N ARG A 71 11.93 1.73 12.29
CA ARG A 71 10.89 2.71 12.60
C ARG A 71 10.17 3.24 11.36
N THR A 72 8.98 3.77 11.61
CA THR A 72 8.21 4.61 10.69
C THR A 72 8.41 6.07 11.09
N VAL A 73 8.64 6.94 10.11
CA VAL A 73 8.92 8.36 10.35
C VAL A 73 8.20 9.20 9.30
N CYS A 74 7.62 10.33 9.73
CA CYS A 74 7.15 11.35 8.82
C CYS A 74 8.28 12.29 8.40
N ILE A 75 8.39 12.52 7.10
CA ILE A 75 9.32 13.43 6.46
C ILE A 75 8.54 14.60 5.87
N LYS A 76 9.05 15.83 6.06
CA LYS A 76 8.41 17.01 5.47
C LYS A 76 8.54 16.99 3.93
N PRO A 77 7.54 17.49 3.20
CA PRO A 77 7.50 17.40 1.74
C PRO A 77 8.56 18.25 1.04
N ASP A 78 9.12 19.26 1.72
CA ASP A 78 10.20 20.13 1.23
C ASP A 78 11.60 19.52 1.33
N THR A 79 11.73 18.34 1.94
CA THR A 79 13.02 17.69 2.19
C THR A 79 13.76 17.31 0.90
N VAL A 80 14.91 17.96 0.66
CA VAL A 80 15.69 17.84 -0.59
C VAL A 80 16.09 16.40 -0.91
N TRP A 81 16.66 15.66 0.05
CA TRP A 81 17.16 14.31 -0.21
C TRP A 81 16.04 13.36 -0.64
N LEU A 82 14.83 13.53 -0.09
CA LEU A 82 13.69 12.66 -0.42
C LEU A 82 13.18 12.97 -1.83
N LYS A 83 13.06 14.26 -2.18
CA LYS A 83 12.69 14.69 -3.53
C LYS A 83 13.66 14.17 -4.58
N GLU A 84 14.95 14.21 -4.31
CA GLU A 84 15.97 13.68 -5.22
C GLU A 84 15.83 12.18 -5.42
N MET A 85 15.62 11.41 -4.34
CA MET A 85 15.42 9.96 -4.44
C MET A 85 14.16 9.61 -5.26
N ILE A 86 13.06 10.36 -5.07
CA ILE A 86 11.83 10.18 -5.86
C ILE A 86 12.08 10.54 -7.33
N LYS A 87 12.73 11.68 -7.60
CA LYS A 87 13.02 12.15 -8.97
C LYS A 87 13.94 11.20 -9.73
N LYS A 88 14.91 10.58 -9.04
CA LYS A 88 15.81 9.57 -9.59
C LYS A 88 15.16 8.20 -9.75
N GLY A 89 13.95 8.00 -9.21
CA GLY A 89 13.27 6.70 -9.22
C GLY A 89 13.86 5.68 -8.26
N GLU A 90 14.71 6.10 -7.31
CA GLU A 90 15.29 5.22 -6.29
C GLU A 90 14.23 4.71 -5.31
N ILE A 91 13.16 5.49 -5.12
CA ILE A 91 11.99 5.13 -4.30
C ILE A 91 10.71 5.58 -4.99
N HIS A 92 9.63 4.83 -4.76
CA HIS A 92 8.28 5.21 -5.15
C HIS A 92 7.43 5.44 -3.91
N CYS A 93 6.76 6.59 -3.84
CA CYS A 93 5.90 7.00 -2.75
C CYS A 93 4.48 7.18 -3.28
N PRO A 94 3.69 6.10 -3.41
CA PRO A 94 2.31 6.21 -3.85
C PRO A 94 1.48 7.01 -2.82
N PRO A 95 0.42 7.71 -3.27
CA PRO A 95 -0.48 8.41 -2.36
C PRO A 95 -1.20 7.43 -1.43
N ASP A 96 -1.46 7.89 -0.20
CA ASP A 96 -2.33 7.21 0.77
C ASP A 96 -3.77 7.25 0.25
N ILE A 97 -4.12 6.24 -0.54
CA ILE A 97 -5.48 6.01 -1.03
C ILE A 97 -6.32 5.61 0.19
N ARG A 98 -7.12 6.57 0.67
CA ARG A 98 -8.22 6.25 1.59
C ARG A 98 -9.51 6.22 0.77
N PRO A 99 -10.38 5.22 0.97
CA PRO A 99 -11.78 5.30 0.53
C PRO A 99 -12.50 6.46 1.22
#